data_AF-A0A498LVI9-F1
#
_entry.id   AF-A0A498LVI9-F1
#
_cell.length_a   1.000
_cell.length_b   1.000
_cell.length_c   1.000
_cell.angle_alpha   90.00
_cell.angle_beta   90.00
_cell.angle_gamma   90.00
#
_symmetry.space_group_name_H-M   'P 1'
#
loop_
_entity.id
_entity.type
_entity.pdbx_description
1 polymer ?
#
loop_
_entity_poly.entity_id
_entity_poly.type
_entity_poly.pdbx_seq_one_letter_code
_entity_poly.pdbx_strand_id
1 'polypeptide(L)'
;MQAALERSVRKLDGVQHRIFRDENSLVFGVRLAVLTFDVIRSASSASQCYSKRLLSHNSHVRTDNPDDLLQLSSPLWAMAFLGTAAWRVIACRQPLSPLCRATARCYSSQSTHTTEKSVPYEKTLKQEDGLSGPTKPLPRSADVVVIGGGSLGCQTLYHLCKLGMTNVVLLERDRLTAGTTWHTAGLLWQLRPSDTEVELLAHTRNVISSELEEETGLETGWIQNGGLFIASNKQRLDEYKRLMSLGKAYGIESYVLSPAETKDLYPLMNVKDLYGTLYVPKDGTMDPAGTCTTLSRAATARGATVIENCPVTGIQVKVDDLGVKRVKAVETAHGTIQTPCVVNCAGVWATKLGKMAGVNVPLIAMHHAYVVTERIEGIQCL
;
A
#
# COMPACT_ATOMS: atom_id res chain seq x y z
N MET A 1 7.47 51.80 17.39
CA MET A 1 8.41 50.66 17.31
C MET A 1 7.72 49.31 17.61
N GLN A 2 6.87 49.23 18.63
CA GLN A 2 6.12 48.01 19.01
C GLN A 2 5.08 47.57 17.96
N ALA A 3 4.35 48.51 17.34
CA ALA A 3 3.39 48.23 16.26
C ALA A 3 4.03 47.77 14.93
N ALA A 4 5.33 48.03 14.73
CA ALA A 4 6.08 47.56 13.56
C ALA A 4 6.58 46.12 13.77
N LEU A 5 6.87 45.74 15.03
CA LEU A 5 7.25 44.39 15.42
C LEU A 5 6.04 43.44 15.30
N GLU A 6 4.85 43.87 15.72
CA GLU A 6 3.62 43.06 15.63
C GLU A 6 3.16 42.79 14.18
N ARG A 7 3.42 43.71 13.24
CA ARG A 7 3.14 43.47 11.80
C ARG A 7 4.12 42.50 11.16
N SER A 8 5.37 42.48 11.60
CA SER A 8 6.38 41.53 11.12
C SER A 8 6.16 40.13 11.68
N VAL A 9 5.73 40.00 12.95
CA VAL A 9 5.36 38.71 13.56
C VAL A 9 4.12 38.11 12.89
N ARG A 10 3.07 38.91 12.60
CA ARG A 10 1.89 38.41 11.84
C ARG A 10 2.20 38.01 10.39
N LYS A 11 3.20 38.63 9.76
CA LYS A 11 3.67 38.21 8.42
C LYS A 11 4.49 36.93 8.47
N LEU A 12 5.18 36.63 9.58
CA LEU A 12 5.92 35.38 9.78
C LEU A 12 5.00 34.21 10.15
N ASP A 13 3.99 34.44 10.99
CA ASP A 13 2.97 33.43 11.34
C ASP A 13 2.16 32.98 10.12
N GLY A 14 1.85 33.91 9.20
CA GLY A 14 1.16 33.60 7.94
C GLY A 14 2.00 32.82 6.92
N VAL A 15 3.32 32.76 7.10
CA VAL A 15 4.25 32.00 6.24
C VAL A 15 4.57 30.64 6.88
N GLN A 16 4.73 30.54 8.20
CA GLN A 16 4.86 29.26 8.90
C GLN A 16 3.61 28.38 8.79
N HIS A 17 2.41 28.97 8.84
CA HIS A 17 1.16 28.21 8.64
C HIS A 17 0.94 27.76 7.19
N ARG A 18 1.64 28.35 6.22
CA ARG A 18 1.55 27.99 4.80
C ARG A 18 2.54 26.88 4.44
N ILE A 19 3.71 26.85 5.07
CA ILE A 19 4.74 25.80 4.87
C ILE A 19 4.34 24.47 5.54
N PHE A 20 3.61 24.50 6.66
CA PHE A 20 3.11 23.26 7.31
C PHE A 20 1.89 22.62 6.63
N ARG A 21 1.30 23.27 5.62
CA ARG A 21 0.11 22.76 4.92
C ARG A 21 0.42 21.91 3.69
N ASP A 22 1.61 22.02 3.12
CA ASP A 22 1.95 21.32 1.87
C ASP A 22 2.50 19.89 2.06
N GLU A 23 2.83 19.46 3.28
CA GLU A 23 3.37 18.11 3.55
C GLU A 23 2.32 17.09 4.08
N ASN A 24 1.06 17.48 4.29
CA ASN A 24 0.04 16.62 4.91
C ASN A 24 -0.90 15.88 3.94
N SER A 25 -0.72 16.01 2.62
CA SER A 25 -1.63 15.41 1.63
C SER A 25 -1.45 13.89 1.46
N LEU A 26 -0.27 13.35 1.81
CA LEU A 26 -0.01 11.90 1.85
C LEU A 26 -0.47 11.25 3.17
N VAL A 27 -0.60 12.03 4.24
CA VAL A 27 -0.98 11.57 5.60
C VAL A 27 -2.48 11.23 5.71
N PHE A 28 -3.33 11.77 4.82
CA PHE A 28 -4.76 11.46 4.82
C PHE A 28 -5.12 10.10 4.23
N GLY A 29 -4.30 9.55 3.32
CA GLY A 29 -4.55 8.23 2.71
C GLY A 29 -4.40 7.07 3.70
N VAL A 30 -3.51 7.19 4.69
CA VAL A 30 -3.20 6.13 5.65
C VAL A 30 -4.15 6.13 6.86
N ARG A 31 -4.78 7.27 7.18
CA ARG A 31 -5.85 7.36 8.19
C ARG A 31 -7.07 6.47 7.87
N LEU A 32 -7.25 6.06 6.61
CA LEU A 32 -8.30 5.15 6.18
C LEU A 32 -7.96 3.65 6.43
N ALA A 33 -6.67 3.29 6.51
CA ALA A 33 -6.23 1.94 6.83
C ALA A 33 -6.47 1.59 8.31
N VAL A 34 -6.35 2.57 9.22
CA VAL A 34 -6.63 2.41 10.65
C VAL A 34 -8.09 2.02 10.91
N LEU A 35 -9.03 2.56 10.13
CA LEU A 35 -10.45 2.15 10.19
C LEU A 35 -10.67 0.71 9.72
N THR A 36 -9.81 0.17 8.84
CA THR A 36 -9.92 -1.22 8.39
C THR A 36 -9.56 -2.18 9.53
N PHE A 37 -8.57 -1.83 10.36
CA PHE A 37 -8.19 -2.62 11.53
C PHE A 37 -9.26 -2.58 12.64
N ASP A 38 -9.89 -1.42 12.87
CA ASP A 38 -11.01 -1.31 13.81
C ASP A 38 -12.26 -2.02 13.33
N VAL A 39 -12.52 -2.04 12.01
CA VAL A 39 -13.58 -2.86 11.41
C VAL A 39 -13.27 -4.35 11.55
N ILE A 40 -12.02 -4.78 11.36
CA ILE A 40 -11.58 -6.17 11.58
C ILE A 40 -11.75 -6.56 13.07
N ARG A 41 -11.41 -5.68 14.00
CA ARG A 41 -11.59 -5.90 15.44
C ARG A 41 -13.06 -5.91 15.85
N SER A 42 -13.89 -5.05 15.24
CA SER A 42 -15.34 -4.98 15.47
C SER A 42 -16.10 -6.15 14.83
N ALA A 43 -15.63 -6.69 13.69
CA ALA A 43 -16.20 -7.88 13.07
C ALA A 43 -15.86 -9.14 13.88
N SER A 44 -14.62 -9.22 14.41
CA SER A 44 -14.19 -10.29 15.32
C SER A 44 -14.99 -10.27 16.64
N SER A 45 -15.25 -9.09 17.22
CA SER A 45 -16.06 -8.96 18.44
C SER A 45 -17.54 -9.31 18.20
N ALA A 46 -18.11 -8.92 17.05
CA ALA A 46 -19.47 -9.29 16.66
C ALA A 46 -19.63 -10.81 16.48
N SER A 47 -18.63 -11.48 15.87
CA SER A 47 -18.62 -12.94 15.70
C SER A 47 -18.47 -13.69 17.03
N GLN A 48 -17.62 -13.21 17.95
CA GLN A 48 -17.52 -13.77 19.31
C GLN A 48 -18.80 -13.57 20.14
N CYS A 49 -19.49 -12.44 20.00
CA CYS A 49 -20.76 -12.19 20.68
C CYS A 49 -21.89 -13.10 20.15
N TYR A 50 -21.89 -13.41 18.86
CA TYR A 50 -22.84 -14.34 18.26
C TYR A 50 -22.60 -15.80 18.69
N SER A 51 -21.33 -16.22 18.75
CA SER A 51 -20.94 -17.55 19.23
C SER A 51 -21.28 -17.77 20.71
N LYS A 52 -21.04 -16.77 21.57
CA LYS A 52 -21.44 -16.84 22.99
C LYS A 52 -22.95 -16.89 23.21
N ARG A 53 -23.76 -16.33 22.30
CA ARG A 53 -25.22 -16.33 22.38
C ARG A 53 -25.85 -17.64 21.90
N LEU A 54 -25.18 -18.37 21.01
CA LEU A 54 -25.55 -19.73 20.59
C LEU A 54 -25.15 -20.79 21.63
N LEU A 55 -24.06 -20.56 22.37
CA LEU A 55 -23.60 -21.47 23.43
C LEU A 55 -24.36 -21.28 24.77
N SER A 56 -25.15 -20.21 24.94
CA SER A 56 -25.98 -19.99 26.13
C SER A 56 -27.37 -20.65 26.07
N HIS A 57 -27.62 -21.54 25.10
CA HIS A 57 -28.89 -22.24 24.93
C HIS A 57 -28.79 -23.77 24.86
N ASN A 58 -27.71 -24.35 25.38
CA ASN A 58 -27.70 -25.79 25.65
C ASN A 58 -26.91 -26.18 26.90
N SER A 59 -27.62 -26.92 27.75
CA SER A 59 -27.15 -27.91 28.75
C SER A 59 -26.30 -27.44 29.93
N HIS A 60 -26.95 -27.44 31.10
CA HIS A 60 -26.40 -27.84 32.39
C HIS A 60 -25.68 -29.20 32.29
N VAL A 61 -24.39 -29.25 32.66
CA VAL A 61 -23.79 -30.35 33.43
C VAL A 61 -22.67 -29.75 34.31
N ARG A 62 -22.67 -30.14 35.58
CA ARG A 62 -21.77 -29.72 36.65
C ARG A 62 -20.85 -30.90 36.96
N THR A 63 -19.53 -30.72 37.09
CA THR A 63 -18.67 -31.47 38.02
C THR A 63 -17.29 -30.81 38.15
N ASP A 64 -16.76 -30.93 39.36
CA ASP A 64 -15.65 -30.22 39.97
C ASP A 64 -14.25 -30.83 39.71
N ASN A 65 -13.28 -29.95 39.95
CA ASN A 65 -11.96 -30.15 40.59
C ASN A 65 -10.70 -30.06 39.69
N PRO A 66 -9.76 -29.14 40.01
CA PRO A 66 -8.48 -28.99 39.35
C PRO A 66 -7.36 -29.58 40.21
N ASP A 67 -6.56 -30.47 39.66
CA ASP A 67 -5.21 -30.77 40.13
C ASP A 67 -4.57 -31.61 39.02
N ASP A 68 -3.69 -31.01 38.22
CA ASP A 68 -2.54 -31.73 37.68
C ASP A 68 -1.57 -30.82 36.89
N LEU A 69 -0.29 -31.07 37.15
CA LEU A 69 0.91 -30.70 36.36
C LEU A 69 1.68 -29.43 36.73
N LEU A 70 2.49 -29.59 37.79
CA LEU A 70 3.81 -29.00 37.92
C LEU A 70 4.88 -30.06 37.61
N GLN A 71 5.96 -29.60 36.96
CA GLN A 71 7.35 -30.10 36.99
C GLN A 71 7.97 -30.88 35.80
N LEU A 72 9.21 -30.43 35.53
CA LEU A 72 10.38 -31.09 34.91
C LEU A 72 10.42 -31.12 33.37
N SER A 73 11.53 -30.83 32.68
CA SER A 73 12.86 -30.27 32.95
C SER A 73 13.61 -30.30 31.62
N SER A 74 14.24 -29.20 31.22
CA SER A 74 15.35 -29.17 30.24
C SER A 74 16.65 -29.70 30.92
N PRO A 75 17.69 -30.23 30.23
CA PRO A 75 18.56 -29.40 29.38
C PRO A 75 19.37 -30.11 28.25
N LEU A 76 20.21 -29.29 27.58
CA LEU A 76 21.41 -29.59 26.79
C LEU A 76 21.25 -29.83 25.28
N TRP A 77 21.73 -28.86 24.48
CA TRP A 77 22.88 -29.05 23.57
C TRP A 77 23.51 -27.70 23.21
N ALA A 78 24.82 -27.61 23.42
CA ALA A 78 25.71 -26.55 22.96
C ALA A 78 26.78 -27.20 22.09
N MET A 79 27.07 -26.64 20.92
CA MET A 79 28.39 -26.73 20.28
C MET A 79 28.56 -25.53 19.34
N ALA A 80 29.72 -24.90 19.48
CA ALA A 80 30.19 -23.72 18.79
C ALA A 80 30.77 -24.03 17.40
N PHE A 81 30.77 -23.05 16.49
CA PHE A 81 31.82 -22.92 15.47
C PHE A 81 32.11 -21.44 15.21
N LEU A 82 33.34 -21.03 15.56
CA LEU A 82 34.01 -19.82 15.11
C LEU A 82 34.66 -20.10 13.75
N GLY A 83 34.51 -19.18 12.79
CA GLY A 83 35.16 -19.27 11.48
C GLY A 83 35.21 -17.91 10.80
N THR A 84 36.31 -17.20 11.02
CA THR A 84 36.73 -15.97 10.34
C THR A 84 36.95 -16.23 8.84
N ALA A 85 36.32 -15.44 7.97
CA ALA A 85 36.59 -15.44 6.53
C ALA A 85 37.16 -14.10 6.08
N ALA A 86 38.45 -14.12 5.73
CA ALA A 86 39.19 -13.01 5.15
C ALA A 86 38.80 -12.82 3.67
N TRP A 87 38.45 -11.60 3.29
CA TRP A 87 38.29 -11.21 1.89
C TRP A 87 39.66 -10.91 1.27
N ARG A 88 40.10 -11.74 0.32
CA ARG A 88 41.21 -11.44 -0.58
C ARG A 88 40.68 -11.10 -1.96
N VAL A 89 40.96 -9.88 -2.37
CA VAL A 89 40.77 -9.33 -3.71
C VAL A 89 41.63 -10.12 -4.71
N ILE A 90 41.01 -10.75 -5.70
CA ILE A 90 41.71 -11.27 -6.87
C ILE A 90 41.25 -10.47 -8.08
N ALA A 91 42.11 -9.55 -8.52
CA ALA A 91 42.02 -8.87 -9.79
C ALA A 91 42.43 -9.84 -10.90
N CYS A 92 41.49 -10.26 -11.76
CA CYS A 92 41.82 -10.91 -13.02
C CYS A 92 41.74 -9.89 -14.16
N ARG A 93 42.92 -9.48 -14.63
CA ARG A 93 43.11 -8.77 -15.91
C ARG A 93 42.82 -9.75 -17.05
N GLN A 94 41.99 -9.36 -18.01
CA GLN A 94 41.95 -10.00 -19.33
C GLN A 94 42.62 -9.10 -20.39
N PRO A 95 43.22 -9.68 -21.45
CA PRO A 95 44.05 -8.96 -22.39
C PRO A 95 43.24 -8.28 -23.50
N LEU A 96 43.70 -7.09 -23.88
CA LEU A 96 43.30 -6.33 -25.06
C LEU A 96 43.64 -7.09 -26.36
N SER A 97 42.74 -7.05 -27.33
CA SER A 97 42.98 -7.38 -28.74
C SER A 97 42.52 -6.22 -29.64
N PRO A 98 43.01 -6.13 -30.89
CA PRO A 98 43.46 -4.86 -31.45
C PRO A 98 42.43 -4.11 -32.32
N LEU A 99 42.58 -2.77 -32.27
CA LEU A 99 42.30 -1.75 -33.28
C LEU A 99 41.68 -2.23 -34.62
N CYS A 100 40.37 -1.98 -34.78
CA CYS A 100 39.75 -1.82 -36.09
C CYS A 100 39.72 -0.33 -36.46
N ARG A 101 40.30 0.01 -37.62
CA ARG A 101 40.28 1.33 -38.26
C ARG A 101 38.84 1.79 -38.49
N ALA A 102 38.43 2.87 -37.82
CA ALA A 102 37.28 3.66 -38.25
C ALA A 102 37.75 4.72 -39.25
N THR A 103 37.37 4.56 -40.51
CA THR A 103 37.44 5.61 -41.53
C THR A 103 36.55 6.78 -41.11
N ALA A 104 37.12 7.99 -41.04
CA ALA A 104 36.37 9.22 -40.85
C ALA A 104 35.44 9.44 -42.05
N ARG A 105 34.13 9.33 -41.82
CA ARG A 105 33.12 9.93 -42.70
C ARG A 105 32.62 11.21 -42.04
N CYS A 106 33.01 12.35 -42.60
CA CYS A 106 32.28 13.60 -42.41
C CYS A 106 30.85 13.40 -42.90
N TYR A 107 29.87 13.49 -42.00
CA TYR A 107 28.49 13.75 -42.39
C TYR A 107 28.17 15.20 -42.05
N SER A 108 27.88 15.98 -43.09
CA SER A 108 27.35 17.32 -42.95
C SER A 108 25.97 17.24 -42.29
N SER A 109 25.77 17.99 -41.21
CA SER A 109 24.46 18.13 -40.57
C SER A 109 23.52 18.92 -41.48
N GLN A 110 22.67 18.22 -42.23
CA GLN A 110 21.43 18.80 -42.74
C GLN A 110 20.34 18.53 -41.70
N SER A 111 19.69 19.61 -41.25
CA SER A 111 18.52 19.57 -40.39
C SER A 111 17.36 18.86 -41.09
N THR A 112 17.12 17.60 -40.72
CA THR A 112 15.88 16.91 -41.06
C THR A 112 14.92 17.05 -39.90
N HIS A 113 13.81 17.78 -40.12
CA HIS A 113 12.65 17.80 -39.25
C HIS A 113 12.25 16.37 -38.85
N THR A 114 12.49 15.99 -37.60
CA THR A 114 11.89 14.80 -37.02
C THR A 114 10.42 15.08 -36.79
N THR A 115 9.57 14.51 -37.65
CA THR A 115 8.13 14.42 -37.47
C THR A 115 7.83 13.89 -36.06
N GLU A 116 7.16 14.67 -35.23
CA GLU A 116 6.62 14.23 -33.94
C GLU A 116 5.79 12.96 -34.18
N LYS A 117 6.18 11.85 -33.57
CA LYS A 117 5.31 10.68 -33.45
C LYS A 117 4.23 11.03 -32.43
N SER A 118 3.20 11.76 -32.86
CA SER A 118 2.00 12.00 -32.06
C SER A 118 1.34 10.66 -31.75
N VAL A 119 1.34 10.24 -30.49
CA VAL A 119 0.53 9.12 -30.02
C VAL A 119 -0.93 9.54 -30.23
N PRO A 120 -1.72 8.88 -31.09
CA PRO A 120 -3.08 9.32 -31.39
C PRO A 120 -3.99 9.04 -30.19
N TYR A 121 -4.02 9.99 -29.26
CA TYR A 121 -4.77 9.92 -28.00
C TYR A 121 -6.27 9.66 -28.23
N GLU A 122 -6.81 10.19 -29.34
CA GLU A 122 -8.23 10.06 -29.73
C GLU A 122 -8.62 8.65 -30.17
N LYS A 123 -7.68 7.83 -30.66
CA LYS A 123 -7.95 6.45 -31.09
C LYS A 123 -7.81 5.41 -29.97
N THR A 124 -7.21 5.78 -28.83
CA THR A 124 -7.01 4.89 -27.67
C THR A 124 -8.14 5.01 -26.64
N LEU A 125 -8.97 6.05 -26.73
CA LEU A 125 -10.23 6.10 -26.00
C LEU A 125 -11.17 5.06 -26.62
N LYS A 126 -11.29 3.91 -25.93
CA LYS A 126 -12.21 2.83 -26.27
C LYS A 126 -13.58 3.41 -26.64
N GLN A 127 -14.13 2.91 -27.75
CA GLN A 127 -15.57 2.90 -27.98
C GLN A 127 -16.24 2.46 -26.67
N GLU A 128 -17.30 3.17 -26.26
CA GLU A 128 -18.18 2.74 -25.19
C GLU A 128 -18.87 1.44 -25.63
N ASP A 129 -18.18 0.31 -25.46
CA ASP A 129 -18.82 -1.00 -25.45
C ASP A 129 -19.85 -0.96 -24.33
N GLY A 130 -21.13 -0.96 -24.72
CA GLY A 130 -22.27 -0.75 -23.83
C GLY A 130 -22.16 -1.58 -22.55
N LEU A 131 -22.56 -0.95 -21.43
CA LEU A 131 -22.60 -1.48 -20.07
C LEU A 131 -22.85 -3.00 -20.04
N SER A 132 -21.77 -3.79 -20.08
CA SER A 132 -21.88 -5.21 -19.82
C SER A 132 -22.30 -5.32 -18.36
N GLY A 133 -23.39 -6.03 -18.08
CA GLY A 133 -23.83 -6.24 -16.71
C GLY A 133 -22.74 -6.87 -15.82
N PRO A 134 -23.06 -7.11 -14.53
CA PRO A 134 -22.11 -7.62 -13.55
C PRO A 134 -21.41 -8.88 -14.05
N THR A 135 -20.11 -9.02 -13.78
CA THR A 135 -19.33 -10.19 -14.23
C THR A 135 -19.79 -11.51 -13.63
N LYS A 136 -20.54 -11.46 -12.53
CA LYS A 136 -21.16 -12.59 -11.84
C LYS A 136 -22.55 -12.19 -11.33
N PRO A 137 -23.49 -13.14 -11.20
CA PRO A 137 -24.79 -12.85 -10.59
C PRO A 137 -24.62 -12.37 -9.14
N LEU A 138 -25.45 -11.42 -8.73
CA LEU A 138 -25.43 -10.92 -7.36
C LEU A 138 -25.95 -11.99 -6.39
N PRO A 139 -25.25 -12.28 -5.29
CA PRO A 139 -25.78 -13.11 -4.22
C PRO A 139 -26.92 -12.39 -3.49
N ARG A 140 -27.86 -13.15 -2.93
CA ARG A 140 -28.99 -12.58 -2.16
C ARG A 140 -28.53 -11.92 -0.86
N SER A 141 -27.46 -12.42 -0.26
CA SER A 141 -26.92 -11.95 1.01
C SER A 141 -25.41 -12.16 1.09
N ALA A 142 -24.73 -11.34 1.89
CA ALA A 142 -23.31 -11.45 2.21
C ALA A 142 -23.06 -11.03 3.67
N ASP A 143 -22.07 -11.62 4.34
CA ASP A 143 -21.72 -11.24 5.71
C ASP A 143 -21.06 -9.86 5.72
N VAL A 144 -20.25 -9.57 4.70
CA VAL A 144 -19.61 -8.28 4.48
C VAL A 144 -19.61 -7.95 2.99
N VAL A 145 -19.98 -6.72 2.65
CA VAL A 145 -19.82 -6.17 1.29
C VAL A 145 -18.72 -5.11 1.30
N VAL A 146 -17.63 -5.37 0.58
CA VAL A 146 -16.54 -4.43 0.34
C VAL A 146 -16.83 -3.66 -0.95
N ILE A 147 -16.82 -2.33 -0.90
CA ILE A 147 -17.16 -1.50 -2.07
C ILE A 147 -15.91 -0.79 -2.57
N GLY A 148 -15.47 -1.13 -3.78
CA GLY A 148 -14.26 -0.63 -4.44
C GLY A 148 -13.19 -1.71 -4.57
N GLY A 149 -12.78 -1.97 -5.81
CA GLY A 149 -11.77 -2.96 -6.23
C GLY A 149 -10.38 -2.37 -6.45
N GLY A 150 -10.02 -1.33 -5.70
CA GLY A 150 -8.65 -0.83 -5.63
C GLY A 150 -7.80 -1.59 -4.60
N SER A 151 -6.55 -1.16 -4.40
CA SER A 151 -5.61 -1.80 -3.46
C SER A 151 -6.18 -2.00 -2.06
N LEU A 152 -6.83 -0.97 -1.49
CA LEU A 152 -7.46 -1.10 -0.17
C LEU A 152 -8.56 -2.17 -0.14
N GLY A 153 -9.44 -2.21 -1.14
CA GLY A 153 -10.53 -3.18 -1.17
C GLY A 153 -10.03 -4.61 -1.37
N CYS A 154 -9.04 -4.81 -2.23
CA CYS A 154 -8.41 -6.11 -2.42
C CYS A 154 -7.69 -6.60 -1.16
N GLN A 155 -6.97 -5.72 -0.46
CA GLN A 155 -6.35 -6.04 0.84
C GLN A 155 -7.41 -6.41 1.88
N THR A 156 -8.45 -5.58 2.04
CA THR A 156 -9.55 -5.87 2.97
C THR A 156 -10.18 -7.23 2.67
N LEU A 157 -10.49 -7.51 1.40
CA LEU A 157 -11.08 -8.78 0.98
C LEU A 157 -10.18 -9.97 1.33
N TYR A 158 -8.90 -9.88 0.98
CA TYR A 158 -7.90 -10.92 1.27
C TYR A 158 -7.79 -11.20 2.77
N HIS A 159 -7.66 -10.15 3.59
CA HIS A 159 -7.51 -10.32 5.04
C HIS A 159 -8.76 -10.86 5.73
N LEU A 160 -9.96 -10.44 5.31
CA LEU A 160 -11.21 -11.03 5.82
C LEU A 160 -11.28 -12.53 5.52
N CYS A 161 -10.90 -12.94 4.31
CA CYS A 161 -10.83 -14.35 3.94
C CYS A 161 -9.72 -15.12 4.64
N LYS A 162 -8.56 -14.49 4.89
CA LYS A 162 -7.46 -15.08 5.67
C LYS A 162 -7.88 -15.35 7.12
N LEU A 163 -8.77 -14.52 7.68
CA LEU A 163 -9.40 -14.73 8.99
C LEU A 163 -10.52 -15.79 8.99
N GLY A 164 -10.79 -16.43 7.84
CA GLY A 164 -11.76 -17.52 7.70
C GLY A 164 -13.16 -17.09 7.25
N MET A 165 -13.37 -15.82 6.90
CA MET A 165 -14.67 -15.39 6.34
C MET A 165 -14.80 -15.80 4.87
N THR A 166 -15.82 -16.57 4.53
CA THR A 166 -16.03 -17.05 3.15
C THR A 166 -17.13 -16.30 2.42
N ASN A 167 -18.16 -15.83 3.13
CA ASN A 167 -19.30 -15.10 2.55
C ASN A 167 -19.05 -13.58 2.45
N VAL A 168 -17.96 -13.20 1.78
CA VAL A 168 -17.56 -11.80 1.57
C VAL A 168 -17.65 -11.46 0.09
N VAL A 169 -18.28 -10.32 -0.23
CA VAL A 169 -18.47 -9.86 -1.61
C VAL A 169 -17.75 -8.54 -1.82
N LEU A 170 -16.94 -8.45 -2.87
CA LEU A 170 -16.39 -7.19 -3.36
C LEU A 170 -17.18 -6.71 -4.58
N LEU A 171 -17.68 -5.48 -4.54
CA LEU A 171 -18.33 -4.82 -5.66
C LEU A 171 -17.41 -3.72 -6.21
N GLU A 172 -17.06 -3.83 -7.50
CA GLU A 172 -16.34 -2.80 -8.25
C GLU A 172 -17.26 -2.25 -9.34
N ARG A 173 -17.28 -0.92 -9.47
CA ARG A 173 -18.11 -0.21 -10.45
C ARG A 173 -17.70 -0.56 -11.87
N ASP A 174 -16.41 -0.57 -12.14
CA ASP A 174 -15.83 -0.79 -13.45
C ASP A 174 -14.99 -2.08 -13.42
N ARG A 175 -13.67 -1.98 -13.61
CA ARG A 175 -12.71 -3.07 -13.44
C ARG A 175 -11.87 -2.89 -12.19
N LEU A 176 -11.32 -3.98 -11.67
CA LEU A 176 -10.33 -3.92 -10.60
C LEU A 176 -9.24 -2.92 -10.97
N THR A 177 -8.84 -2.12 -9.98
CA THR A 177 -7.82 -1.06 -10.07
C THR A 177 -8.17 0.18 -10.90
N ALA A 178 -9.38 0.28 -11.47
CA ALA A 178 -9.82 1.42 -12.30
C ALA A 178 -9.86 2.80 -11.60
N GLY A 179 -9.66 2.83 -10.27
CA GLY A 179 -9.51 4.05 -9.49
C GLY A 179 -8.10 4.64 -9.54
N THR A 180 -7.56 5.02 -8.38
CA THR A 180 -6.19 5.58 -8.27
C THR A 180 -5.08 4.52 -8.34
N THR A 181 -5.44 3.25 -8.19
CA THR A 181 -4.48 2.16 -8.04
C THR A 181 -3.70 1.87 -9.32
N TRP A 182 -4.30 1.92 -10.51
CA TRP A 182 -3.57 1.57 -11.75
C TRP A 182 -2.43 2.54 -12.10
N HIS A 183 -2.50 3.80 -11.65
CA HIS A 183 -1.54 4.86 -12.00
C HIS A 183 -0.67 5.30 -10.83
N THR A 184 -0.53 4.47 -9.79
CA THR A 184 0.47 4.73 -8.73
C THR A 184 1.86 4.27 -9.16
N ALA A 185 2.89 4.92 -8.65
CA ALA A 185 4.29 4.55 -8.90
C ALA A 185 4.73 3.26 -8.17
N GLY A 186 3.88 2.69 -7.30
CA GLY A 186 4.15 1.39 -6.69
C GLY A 186 5.23 1.38 -5.59
N LEU A 187 5.60 2.55 -5.05
CA LEU A 187 6.65 2.67 -4.02
C LEU A 187 6.14 2.23 -2.63
N LEU A 188 6.84 1.28 -1.99
CA LEU A 188 6.63 0.91 -0.59
C LEU A 188 7.87 1.24 0.23
N TRP A 189 7.76 2.27 1.07
CA TRP A 189 8.85 2.78 1.88
C TRP A 189 8.47 2.67 3.35
N GLN A 190 9.14 1.81 4.13
CA GLN A 190 8.67 1.41 5.47
C GLN A 190 8.80 2.51 6.53
N LEU A 191 9.87 3.32 6.47
CA LEU A 191 10.11 4.33 7.50
C LEU A 191 9.19 5.54 7.32
N ARG A 192 8.45 5.85 8.39
CA ARG A 192 7.58 7.03 8.51
C ARG A 192 7.72 7.65 9.90
N PRO A 193 7.36 8.93 10.09
CA PRO A 193 7.38 9.57 11.40
C PRO A 193 6.37 8.96 12.40
N SER A 194 5.33 8.26 11.93
CA SER A 194 4.34 7.59 12.77
C SER A 194 4.65 6.11 12.95
N ASP A 195 4.61 5.67 14.21
CA ASP A 195 4.63 4.28 14.65
C ASP A 195 3.61 3.39 13.93
N THR A 196 2.35 3.82 13.91
CA THR A 196 1.24 3.07 13.31
C THR A 196 1.46 2.88 11.81
N GLU A 197 1.98 3.91 11.13
CA GLU A 197 2.30 3.79 9.70
C GLU A 197 3.44 2.80 9.46
N VAL A 198 4.47 2.83 10.30
CA VAL A 198 5.60 1.90 10.23
C VAL A 198 5.14 0.45 10.38
N GLU A 199 4.28 0.16 11.36
CA GLU A 199 3.73 -1.19 11.56
C GLU A 199 2.87 -1.65 10.38
N LEU A 200 1.99 -0.78 9.86
CA LEU A 200 1.14 -1.09 8.71
C LEU A 200 1.97 -1.35 7.44
N LEU A 201 3.03 -0.58 7.23
CA LEU A 201 3.92 -0.76 6.07
C LEU A 201 4.77 -2.03 6.21
N ALA A 202 5.26 -2.34 7.41
CA ALA A 202 5.97 -3.59 7.67
C ALA A 202 5.07 -4.80 7.43
N HIS A 203 3.82 -4.76 7.88
CA HIS A 203 2.85 -5.82 7.59
C HIS A 203 2.57 -5.94 6.09
N THR A 204 2.28 -4.82 5.42
CA THR A 204 2.01 -4.80 3.97
C THR A 204 3.20 -5.36 3.21
N ARG A 205 4.43 -4.98 3.57
CA ARG A 205 5.67 -5.48 2.98
C ARG A 205 5.77 -7.00 3.13
N ASN A 206 5.55 -7.54 4.31
CA ASN A 206 5.62 -8.99 4.54
C ASN A 206 4.58 -9.75 3.72
N VAL A 207 3.35 -9.24 3.65
CA VAL A 207 2.28 -9.84 2.85
C VAL A 207 2.68 -9.92 1.37
N ILE A 208 3.19 -8.81 0.80
CA ILE A 208 3.54 -8.77 -0.62
C ILE A 208 4.86 -9.47 -0.94
N SER A 209 5.84 -9.46 -0.03
CA SER A 209 7.18 -9.98 -0.31
C SER A 209 7.34 -11.47 -0.07
N SER A 210 6.47 -12.08 0.74
CA SER A 210 6.60 -13.48 1.12
C SER A 210 5.26 -14.19 1.31
N GLU A 211 4.38 -13.69 2.19
CA GLU A 211 3.21 -14.49 2.62
C GLU A 211 2.28 -14.86 1.46
N LEU A 212 2.03 -13.95 0.52
CA LEU A 212 1.14 -14.23 -0.62
C LEU A 212 1.70 -15.32 -1.53
N GLU A 213 3.00 -15.26 -1.81
CA GLU A 213 3.66 -16.25 -2.66
C GLU A 213 3.71 -17.62 -1.97
N GLU A 214 4.06 -17.65 -0.68
CA GLU A 214 4.07 -18.88 0.13
C GLU A 214 2.69 -19.53 0.24
N GLU A 215 1.62 -18.72 0.37
CA GLU A 215 0.26 -19.22 0.51
C GLU A 215 -0.39 -19.66 -0.80
N THR A 216 -0.07 -18.99 -1.91
CA THR A 216 -0.83 -19.13 -3.16
C THR A 216 0.00 -19.53 -4.38
N GLY A 217 1.33 -19.48 -4.28
CA GLY A 217 2.24 -19.63 -5.40
C GLY A 217 2.14 -18.50 -6.44
N LEU A 218 1.49 -17.38 -6.09
CA LEU A 218 1.32 -16.23 -6.97
C LEU A 218 2.35 -15.15 -6.63
N GLU A 219 3.16 -14.80 -7.61
CA GLU A 219 4.06 -13.66 -7.50
C GLU A 219 3.28 -12.34 -7.46
N THR A 220 3.78 -11.39 -6.67
CA THR A 220 3.17 -10.06 -6.47
C THR A 220 3.83 -8.98 -7.31
N GLY A 221 4.94 -9.30 -7.98
CA GLY A 221 5.77 -8.31 -8.69
C GLY A 221 6.56 -7.40 -7.74
N TRP A 222 6.84 -7.86 -6.51
CA TRP A 222 7.69 -7.15 -5.55
C TRP A 222 9.16 -7.14 -6.00
N ILE A 223 9.74 -5.95 -6.08
CA ILE A 223 11.14 -5.73 -6.40
C ILE A 223 11.80 -4.99 -5.22
N GLN A 224 12.67 -5.69 -4.51
CA GLN A 224 13.42 -5.12 -3.38
C GLN A 224 14.69 -4.42 -3.87
N ASN A 225 14.54 -3.22 -4.41
CA ASN A 225 15.64 -2.37 -4.89
C ASN A 225 16.11 -1.32 -3.86
N GLY A 226 15.53 -1.32 -2.66
CA GLY A 226 15.87 -0.39 -1.59
C GLY A 226 15.25 0.99 -1.75
N GLY A 227 15.23 1.75 -0.66
CA GLY A 227 14.71 3.11 -0.60
C GLY A 227 15.79 4.10 -0.16
N LEU A 228 15.91 5.22 -0.86
CA LEU A 228 16.84 6.30 -0.54
C LEU A 228 16.09 7.62 -0.30
N PHE A 229 16.14 8.11 0.93
CA PHE A 229 15.65 9.44 1.28
C PHE A 229 16.80 10.45 1.23
N ILE A 230 16.55 11.61 0.62
CA ILE A 230 17.60 12.60 0.28
C ILE A 230 17.56 13.79 1.23
N ALA A 231 18.70 14.09 1.88
CA ALA A 231 18.83 15.26 2.75
C ALA A 231 19.66 16.37 2.07
N SER A 232 18.98 17.38 1.53
CA SER A 232 19.60 18.59 0.95
C SER A 232 19.88 19.69 1.98
N ASN A 233 19.60 19.45 3.27
CA ASN A 233 19.96 20.34 4.37
C ASN A 233 20.20 19.56 5.67
N LYS A 234 20.82 20.22 6.66
CA LYS A 234 21.19 19.60 7.94
C LYS A 234 19.95 19.17 8.75
N GLN A 235 18.88 19.95 8.73
CA GLN A 235 17.65 19.66 9.47
C GLN A 235 17.01 18.35 8.99
N ARG A 236 16.96 18.14 7.67
CA ARG A 236 16.45 16.91 7.07
C ARG A 236 17.35 15.71 7.40
N LEU A 237 18.66 15.90 7.43
CA LEU A 237 19.59 14.84 7.86
C LEU A 237 19.38 14.45 9.33
N ASP A 238 19.17 15.42 10.21
CA ASP A 238 18.90 15.15 11.63
C ASP A 238 17.54 14.46 11.83
N GLU A 239 16.53 14.81 11.02
CA GLU A 239 15.28 14.07 10.96
C GLU A 239 15.50 12.61 10.55
N TYR A 240 16.36 12.35 9.57
CA TYR A 240 16.68 11.00 9.13
C TYR A 240 17.44 10.18 10.17
N LYS A 241 18.32 10.80 10.96
CA LYS A 241 18.94 10.12 12.12
C LYS A 241 17.88 9.72 13.14
N ARG A 242 16.86 10.57 13.36
CA ARG A 242 15.72 10.26 14.23
C ARG A 242 14.89 9.11 13.66
N LEU A 243 14.59 9.12 12.36
CA LEU A 243 13.89 8.03 11.68
C LEU A 243 14.67 6.71 11.72
N MET A 244 15.99 6.74 11.55
CA MET A 244 16.84 5.55 11.70
C MET A 244 16.77 4.99 13.13
N SER A 245 16.71 5.86 14.14
CA SER A 245 16.57 5.45 15.54
C SER A 245 15.20 4.81 15.80
N LEU A 246 14.14 5.34 15.20
CA LEU A 246 12.81 4.73 15.19
C LEU A 246 12.85 3.36 14.49
N GLY A 247 13.45 3.28 13.31
CA GLY A 247 13.61 2.04 12.56
C GLY A 247 14.26 0.93 13.39
N LYS A 248 15.30 1.25 14.15
CA LYS A 248 15.94 0.29 15.08
C LYS A 248 14.97 -0.25 16.13
N ALA A 249 14.06 0.57 16.67
CA ALA A 249 13.06 0.12 17.63
C ALA A 249 12.05 -0.85 17.02
N TYR A 250 11.74 -0.68 15.72
CA TYR A 250 10.83 -1.55 14.96
C TYR A 250 11.51 -2.68 14.18
N GLY A 251 12.82 -2.88 14.36
CA GLY A 251 13.57 -3.92 13.66
C GLY A 251 13.77 -3.66 12.16
N ILE A 252 13.62 -2.42 11.70
CA ILE A 252 13.82 -2.00 10.32
C ILE A 252 15.28 -1.59 10.12
N GLU A 253 15.99 -2.40 9.35
CA GLU A 253 17.37 -2.15 8.92
C GLU A 253 17.45 -0.86 8.09
N SER A 254 18.27 0.09 8.55
CA SER A 254 18.46 1.37 7.87
C SER A 254 19.80 2.00 8.21
N TYR A 255 20.32 2.81 7.29
CA TYR A 255 21.65 3.41 7.36
C TYR A 255 21.60 4.88 6.95
N VAL A 256 22.16 5.75 7.79
CA VAL A 256 22.45 7.13 7.38
C VAL A 256 23.81 7.13 6.68
N LEU A 257 23.81 7.44 5.39
CA LEU A 257 24.99 7.44 4.53
C LEU A 257 25.50 8.86 4.31
N SER A 258 26.83 8.98 4.26
CA SER A 258 27.52 10.16 3.76
C SER A 258 27.33 10.31 2.25
N PRO A 259 27.52 11.52 1.68
CA PRO A 259 27.44 11.74 0.24
C PRO A 259 28.35 10.81 -0.59
N ALA A 260 29.51 10.43 -0.06
CA ALA A 260 30.42 9.49 -0.72
C ALA A 260 29.84 8.07 -0.77
N GLU A 261 29.34 7.56 0.36
CA GLU A 261 28.69 6.24 0.44
C GLU A 261 27.41 6.19 -0.41
N THR A 262 26.63 7.27 -0.46
CA THR A 262 25.47 7.40 -1.35
C THR A 262 25.89 7.28 -2.82
N LYS A 263 27.04 7.88 -3.20
CA LYS A 263 27.55 7.83 -4.57
C LYS A 263 28.04 6.44 -4.94
N ASP A 264 28.65 5.72 -4.00
CA ASP A 264 29.08 4.34 -4.20
C ASP A 264 27.86 3.41 -4.36
N LEU A 265 26.81 3.61 -3.57
CA LEU A 265 25.56 2.84 -3.66
C LEU A 265 24.76 3.14 -4.93
N TYR A 266 24.63 4.41 -5.30
CA TYR A 266 23.87 4.84 -6.48
C TYR A 266 24.69 5.81 -7.35
N PRO A 267 25.55 5.29 -8.24
CA PRO A 267 26.53 6.08 -9.01
C PRO A 267 25.95 7.16 -9.91
N LEU A 268 24.66 7.09 -10.26
CA LEU A 268 24.00 8.08 -11.12
C LEU A 268 23.59 9.35 -10.37
N MET A 269 23.49 9.33 -9.04
CA MET A 269 23.07 10.49 -8.26
C MET A 269 24.16 11.55 -8.19
N ASN A 270 23.78 12.82 -8.38
CA ASN A 270 24.63 13.95 -8.02
C ASN A 270 24.55 14.16 -6.51
N VAL A 271 25.68 14.10 -5.83
CA VAL A 271 25.76 14.18 -4.36
C VAL A 271 26.42 15.48 -3.86
N LYS A 272 26.79 16.38 -4.77
CA LYS A 272 27.58 17.59 -4.45
C LYS A 272 26.87 18.55 -3.50
N ASP A 273 25.54 18.56 -3.53
CA ASP A 273 24.65 19.41 -2.75
C ASP A 273 23.92 18.64 -1.63
N LEU A 274 24.31 17.40 -1.37
CA LEU A 274 23.72 16.57 -0.35
C LEU A 274 24.52 16.61 0.94
N TYR A 275 23.80 16.61 2.07
CA TYR A 275 24.39 16.43 3.39
C TYR A 275 24.47 14.95 3.78
N GLY A 276 23.64 14.10 3.16
CA GLY A 276 23.61 12.65 3.34
C GLY A 276 22.28 12.05 2.87
N THR A 277 22.12 10.75 3.05
CA THR A 277 20.88 10.03 2.74
C THR A 277 20.50 9.04 3.84
N LEU A 278 19.22 8.70 3.93
CA LEU A 278 18.76 7.52 4.68
C LEU A 278 18.49 6.39 3.70
N TYR A 279 19.19 5.29 3.85
CA TYR A 279 19.04 4.09 3.04
C TYR A 279 18.31 3.00 3.80
N VAL A 280 17.29 2.40 3.19
CA VAL A 280 16.52 1.28 3.71
C VAL A 280 16.59 0.13 2.69
N PRO A 281 17.42 -0.91 2.91
CA PRO A 281 17.66 -1.96 1.92
C PRO A 281 16.43 -2.80 1.57
N LYS A 282 15.48 -2.92 2.51
CA LYS A 282 14.30 -3.77 2.38
C LYS A 282 13.08 -3.06 1.79
N ASP A 283 13.19 -1.78 1.48
CA ASP A 283 12.17 -1.03 0.74
C ASP A 283 12.22 -1.40 -0.74
N GLY A 284 11.21 -0.96 -1.50
CA GLY A 284 11.22 -1.16 -2.93
C GLY A 284 9.95 -0.76 -3.66
N THR A 285 9.73 -1.43 -4.79
CA THR A 285 8.64 -1.17 -5.72
C THR A 285 7.79 -2.41 -5.95
N MET A 286 6.50 -2.24 -6.20
CA MET A 286 5.59 -3.31 -6.60
C MET A 286 4.76 -2.89 -7.81
N ASP A 287 4.30 -3.86 -8.61
CA ASP A 287 3.22 -3.61 -9.56
C ASP A 287 1.88 -3.51 -8.80
N PRO A 288 1.25 -2.33 -8.73
CA PRO A 288 0.00 -2.16 -8.01
C PRO A 288 -1.16 -2.97 -8.62
N ALA A 289 -1.19 -3.12 -9.94
CA ALA A 289 -2.27 -3.84 -10.62
C ALA A 289 -2.13 -5.35 -10.45
N GLY A 290 -0.92 -5.87 -10.63
CA GLY A 290 -0.55 -7.25 -10.34
C GLY A 290 -0.84 -7.62 -8.89
N THR A 291 -0.43 -6.78 -7.93
CA THR A 291 -0.68 -7.02 -6.49
C THR A 291 -2.17 -7.15 -6.18
N CYS A 292 -3.02 -6.25 -6.70
CA CYS A 292 -4.47 -6.33 -6.49
C CYS A 292 -5.08 -7.59 -7.11
N THR A 293 -4.60 -7.96 -8.29
CA THR A 293 -5.02 -9.18 -8.98
C THR A 293 -4.67 -10.41 -8.14
N THR A 294 -3.44 -10.51 -7.64
CA THR A 294 -2.98 -11.60 -6.78
C THR A 294 -3.79 -11.69 -5.48
N LEU A 295 -4.00 -10.57 -4.79
CA LEU A 295 -4.85 -10.49 -3.59
C LEU A 295 -6.29 -10.96 -3.85
N SER A 296 -6.90 -10.49 -4.95
CA SER A 296 -8.28 -10.85 -5.29
C SER A 296 -8.42 -12.34 -5.62
N ARG A 297 -7.42 -12.93 -6.30
CA ARG A 297 -7.36 -14.36 -6.60
C ARG A 297 -7.18 -15.19 -5.33
N ALA A 298 -6.28 -14.76 -4.44
CA ALA A 298 -6.05 -15.38 -3.14
C ALA A 298 -7.34 -15.39 -2.30
N ALA A 299 -8.06 -14.28 -2.27
CA ALA A 299 -9.34 -14.19 -1.56
C ALA A 299 -10.43 -15.07 -2.20
N THR A 300 -10.53 -15.06 -3.53
CA THR A 300 -11.53 -15.87 -4.27
C THR A 300 -11.28 -17.37 -4.07
N ALA A 301 -10.02 -17.81 -4.02
CA ALA A 301 -9.66 -19.20 -3.70
C ALA A 301 -10.13 -19.62 -2.29
N ARG A 302 -10.31 -18.66 -1.39
CA ARG A 302 -10.85 -18.86 -0.02
C ARG A 302 -12.37 -18.64 0.08
N GLY A 303 -13.07 -18.43 -1.04
CA GLY A 303 -14.53 -18.37 -1.10
C GLY A 303 -15.14 -16.98 -1.29
N ALA A 304 -14.34 -15.91 -1.27
CA ALA A 304 -14.86 -14.56 -1.57
C ALA A 304 -15.39 -14.46 -3.01
N THR A 305 -16.34 -13.55 -3.21
CA THR A 305 -16.89 -13.24 -4.52
C THR A 305 -16.52 -11.83 -4.93
N VAL A 306 -15.74 -11.70 -6.02
CA VAL A 306 -15.47 -10.41 -6.68
C VAL A 306 -16.43 -10.23 -7.85
N ILE A 307 -17.14 -9.10 -7.89
CA ILE A 307 -18.08 -8.71 -8.95
C ILE A 307 -17.67 -7.34 -9.49
N GLU A 308 -17.27 -7.32 -10.76
CA GLU A 308 -16.93 -6.12 -11.52
C GLU A 308 -18.16 -5.64 -12.34
N ASN A 309 -18.08 -4.44 -12.91
CA ASN A 309 -19.15 -3.78 -13.66
C ASN A 309 -20.46 -3.66 -12.84
N CYS A 310 -20.35 -3.44 -11.53
CA CYS A 310 -21.47 -3.44 -10.61
C CYS A 310 -21.45 -2.18 -9.71
N PRO A 311 -21.85 -1.00 -10.25
CA PRO A 311 -21.96 0.22 -9.45
C PRO A 311 -22.93 0.05 -8.29
N VAL A 312 -22.46 0.41 -7.09
CA VAL A 312 -23.35 0.62 -5.94
C VAL A 312 -24.08 1.95 -6.09
N THR A 313 -25.40 1.90 -5.97
CA THR A 313 -26.30 3.05 -6.12
C THR A 313 -26.92 3.51 -4.80
N GLY A 314 -26.92 2.65 -3.78
CA GLY A 314 -27.51 2.98 -2.47
C GLY A 314 -27.05 2.04 -1.35
N ILE A 315 -27.22 2.52 -0.11
CA ILE A 315 -27.00 1.73 1.11
C ILE A 315 -28.27 1.84 1.95
N GLN A 316 -28.96 0.73 2.14
CA GLN A 316 -30.12 0.68 3.02
C GLN A 316 -29.66 0.61 4.48
N VAL A 317 -30.15 1.55 5.28
CA VAL A 317 -29.95 1.57 6.73
C VAL A 317 -31.29 1.37 7.44
N LYS A 318 -31.25 0.66 8.56
CA LYS A 318 -32.39 0.51 9.47
C LYS A 318 -31.99 0.99 10.86
N VAL A 319 -32.94 1.54 11.59
CA VAL A 319 -32.79 1.81 13.02
C VAL A 319 -33.16 0.54 13.75
N ASP A 320 -32.30 0.08 14.66
CA ASP A 320 -32.61 -1.05 15.54
C ASP A 320 -33.47 -0.63 16.74
N ASP A 321 -33.85 -1.59 17.58
CA ASP A 321 -34.67 -1.33 18.77
C ASP A 321 -33.99 -0.40 19.80
N LEU A 322 -32.66 -0.22 19.70
CA LEU A 322 -31.86 0.66 20.53
C LEU A 322 -31.66 2.06 19.93
N GLY A 323 -32.29 2.37 18.80
CA GLY A 323 -32.17 3.66 18.12
C GLY A 323 -30.89 3.82 17.30
N VAL A 324 -30.09 2.76 17.12
CA VAL A 324 -28.83 2.76 16.40
C VAL A 324 -29.07 2.47 14.92
N LYS A 325 -28.56 3.34 14.05
CA LYS A 325 -28.55 3.10 12.59
C LYS A 325 -27.58 1.98 12.26
N ARG A 326 -28.08 0.91 11.63
CA ARG A 326 -27.29 -0.21 11.12
C ARG A 326 -27.53 -0.42 9.64
N VAL A 327 -26.51 -0.91 8.94
CA VAL A 327 -26.64 -1.35 7.55
C VAL A 327 -27.58 -2.56 7.48
N LYS A 328 -28.40 -2.58 6.44
CA LYS A 328 -29.32 -3.68 6.12
C LYS A 328 -28.98 -4.32 4.77
N ALA A 329 -28.64 -3.50 3.78
CA ALA A 329 -28.38 -3.98 2.42
C ALA A 329 -27.60 -2.96 1.58
N VAL A 330 -27.00 -3.44 0.50
CA VAL A 330 -26.38 -2.65 -0.57
C VAL A 330 -27.23 -2.77 -1.83
N GLU A 331 -27.51 -1.62 -2.46
CA GLU A 331 -28.33 -1.53 -3.67
C GLU A 331 -27.48 -1.29 -4.91
N THR A 332 -27.86 -1.95 -6.00
CA THR A 332 -27.29 -1.78 -7.34
C THR A 332 -28.43 -1.76 -8.37
N ALA A 333 -28.14 -1.38 -9.61
CA ALA A 333 -29.12 -1.48 -10.70
C ALA A 333 -29.54 -2.93 -11.03
N HIS A 334 -28.78 -3.92 -10.54
CA HIS A 334 -28.96 -5.34 -10.86
C HIS A 334 -29.55 -6.15 -9.70
N GLY A 335 -29.91 -5.48 -8.60
CA GLY A 335 -30.48 -6.11 -7.42
C GLY A 335 -29.85 -5.60 -6.12
N THR A 336 -30.27 -6.22 -5.02
CA THR A 336 -29.91 -5.83 -3.66
C THR A 336 -29.25 -6.99 -2.94
N ILE A 337 -28.12 -6.73 -2.27
CA ILE A 337 -27.42 -7.70 -1.43
C ILE A 337 -27.71 -7.38 0.04
N GLN A 338 -28.40 -8.27 0.74
CA GLN A 338 -28.61 -8.12 2.18
C GLN A 338 -27.28 -8.32 2.92
N THR A 339 -26.92 -7.38 3.78
CA THR A 339 -25.68 -7.48 4.54
C THR A 339 -25.74 -6.70 5.84
N PRO A 340 -25.16 -7.23 6.94
CA PRO A 340 -25.04 -6.47 8.18
C PRO A 340 -23.88 -5.46 8.16
N CYS A 341 -22.93 -5.59 7.22
CA CYS A 341 -21.69 -4.83 7.23
C CYS A 341 -21.26 -4.39 5.81
N VAL A 342 -20.87 -3.12 5.70
CA VAL A 342 -20.32 -2.54 4.47
C VAL A 342 -18.99 -1.89 4.78
N VAL A 343 -17.97 -2.19 3.98
CA VAL A 343 -16.66 -1.53 4.06
C VAL A 343 -16.49 -0.60 2.87
N ASN A 344 -16.31 0.69 3.15
CA ASN A 344 -16.12 1.73 2.14
C ASN A 344 -14.65 1.80 1.71
N CYS A 345 -14.32 1.16 0.59
CA CYS A 345 -13.01 1.16 -0.05
C CYS A 345 -13.03 1.93 -1.39
N ALA A 346 -13.97 2.87 -1.56
CA ALA A 346 -14.26 3.51 -2.83
C ALA A 346 -13.30 4.66 -3.21
N GLY A 347 -12.11 4.74 -2.60
CA GLY A 347 -11.09 5.74 -2.90
C GLY A 347 -11.62 7.18 -2.91
N VAL A 348 -11.38 7.91 -4.00
CA VAL A 348 -11.87 9.30 -4.17
C VAL A 348 -13.40 9.42 -4.15
N TRP A 349 -14.13 8.34 -4.38
CA TRP A 349 -15.61 8.30 -4.32
C TRP A 349 -16.14 7.96 -2.92
N ALA A 350 -15.28 7.75 -1.93
CA ALA A 350 -15.67 7.38 -0.57
C ALA A 350 -16.67 8.37 0.06
N THR A 351 -16.55 9.66 -0.20
CA THR A 351 -17.50 10.68 0.28
C THR A 351 -18.88 10.54 -0.36
N LYS A 352 -18.95 10.21 -1.67
CA LYS A 352 -20.24 9.97 -2.35
C LYS A 352 -20.93 8.74 -1.76
N LEU A 353 -20.17 7.68 -1.53
CA LEU A 353 -20.70 6.44 -0.93
C LEU A 353 -21.13 6.65 0.52
N GLY A 354 -20.33 7.37 1.33
CA GLY A 354 -20.67 7.68 2.72
C GLY A 354 -21.99 8.43 2.85
N LYS A 355 -22.26 9.39 1.96
CA LYS A 355 -23.52 10.14 1.91
C LYS A 355 -24.75 9.23 1.71
N MET A 356 -24.63 8.11 0.99
CA MET A 356 -25.73 7.14 0.81
C MET A 356 -26.14 6.50 2.14
N ALA A 357 -25.22 6.36 3.10
CA ALA A 357 -25.49 5.88 4.44
C ALA A 357 -25.72 7.01 5.47
N GLY A 358 -25.72 8.27 5.03
CA GLY A 358 -25.82 9.44 5.90
C GLY A 358 -24.55 9.74 6.71
N VAL A 359 -23.38 9.28 6.26
CA VAL A 359 -22.08 9.49 6.91
C VAL A 359 -21.25 10.49 6.10
N ASN A 360 -20.65 11.47 6.77
CA ASN A 360 -19.72 12.39 6.14
C ASN A 360 -18.28 11.86 6.20
N VAL A 361 -17.66 11.64 5.05
CA VAL A 361 -16.24 11.24 4.94
C VAL A 361 -15.42 12.47 4.54
N PRO A 362 -14.55 12.99 5.42
CA PRO A 362 -13.78 14.22 5.19
C PRO A 362 -12.58 13.93 4.29
N LEU A 363 -12.84 13.75 3.00
CA LEU A 363 -11.85 13.46 1.97
C LEU A 363 -11.98 14.46 0.82
N ILE A 364 -10.83 14.89 0.27
CA ILE A 364 -10.75 15.73 -0.92
C ILE A 364 -9.80 15.08 -1.92
N ALA A 365 -10.20 15.04 -3.19
CA ALA A 365 -9.35 14.56 -4.26
C ALA A 365 -8.34 15.64 -4.67
N MET A 366 -7.10 15.25 -4.89
CA MET A 366 -6.03 16.12 -5.36
C MET A 366 -5.34 15.49 -6.58
N HIS A 367 -4.85 16.34 -7.48
CA HIS A 367 -4.03 15.89 -8.59
C HIS A 367 -2.58 15.74 -8.15
N HIS A 368 -1.97 14.62 -8.55
CA HIS A 368 -0.56 14.34 -8.41
C HIS A 368 -0.05 13.86 -9.78
N ALA A 369 1.16 14.26 -10.15
CA ALA A 369 1.74 13.93 -11.43
C ALA A 369 3.10 13.26 -11.23
N TYR A 370 3.39 12.29 -12.09
CA TYR A 370 4.71 11.71 -12.26
C TYR A 370 5.06 11.75 -13.76
N VAL A 371 6.35 11.66 -14.06
CA VAL A 371 6.85 11.66 -15.44
C VAL A 371 7.59 10.36 -15.67
N VAL A 372 7.27 9.69 -16.78
CA VAL A 372 8.05 8.55 -17.28
C VAL A 372 8.90 9.07 -18.42
N THR A 373 10.22 8.94 -18.30
CA THR A 373 11.15 9.35 -19.36
C THR A 373 11.25 8.29 -20.43
N GLU A 374 11.79 8.66 -21.60
CA GLU A 374 12.30 7.66 -22.54
C GLU A 374 13.49 6.91 -21.94
N ARG A 375 13.93 5.85 -22.62
CA ARG A 375 15.11 5.09 -22.22
C ARG A 375 16.33 6.01 -22.18
N ILE A 376 17.01 6.03 -21.04
CA ILE A 376 18.27 6.75 -20.86
C ILE A 376 19.42 5.77 -21.05
N GLU A 377 20.36 6.08 -21.94
CA GLU A 377 21.55 5.25 -22.15
C GLU A 377 22.35 5.07 -20.85
N GLY A 378 22.83 3.84 -20.61
CA GLY A 378 23.54 3.51 -19.37
C GLY A 378 22.63 3.25 -18.16
N ILE A 379 21.31 3.44 -18.28
CA ILE A 379 20.33 3.06 -17.27
C ILE A 379 19.58 1.81 -17.73
N GLN A 380 19.69 0.73 -16.97
CA GLN A 380 18.85 -0.45 -17.17
C GLN A 380 17.53 -0.25 -16.42
N CYS A 381 16.42 -0.42 -17.12
CA CYS A 381 15.13 -0.62 -16.47
C CYS A 381 15.15 -2.01 -15.82
N LEU A 382 14.78 -2.08 -14.54
CA LEU A 382 14.57 -3.33 -13.81
C LEU A 382 13.36 -4.09 -14.36
#